data_AF-A0A8T3WQM2-F1
#
_entry.id   AF-A0A8T3WQM2-F1
#
_cell.length_a   1.000
_cell.length_b   1.000
_cell.length_c   1.000
_cell.angle_alpha   90.00
_cell.angle_beta   90.00
_cell.angle_gamma   90.00
#
_symmetry.space_group_name_H-M   'P 1'
#
loop_
_entity.id
_entity.type
_entity.pdbx_description
1 polymer ?
#
loop_
_entity_poly.entity_id
_entity_poly.type
_entity_poly.pdbx_seq_one_letter_code
_entity_poly.pdbx_strand_id
1 'polypeptide(L)'
;MRVILQSIPLDLADFAALDGLVGFILAFFVFFIILGIAIYIYTSFAYMSIARKTKTEPAGIAWIPLIGPSLIASKIAKMHWWPILLLIGFWIPFLNFVLFITFTVFYFIWMWKTFEAVGKPGWWILFSLIPFAGQIIFLVLLGVAAWSNSQQMQASSSRPVRRKSK
;
A
#
# COMPACT_ATOMS: atom_id res chain seq x y z
N MET A 1 -17.32 55.10 29.85
CA MET A 1 -16.76 53.75 30.08
C MET A 1 -17.87 52.83 30.59
N ARG A 2 -18.83 52.49 29.74
CA ARG A 2 -19.93 51.57 30.07
C ARG A 2 -19.77 50.33 29.19
N VAL A 3 -19.36 49.24 29.84
CA VAL A 3 -19.95 47.90 29.72
C VAL A 3 -20.50 47.57 28.32
N ILE A 4 -19.63 47.08 27.45
CA ILE A 4 -20.03 46.21 26.33
C ILE A 4 -19.32 44.87 26.55
N LEU A 5 -19.62 44.22 27.68
CA LEU A 5 -19.52 42.78 27.80
C LEU A 5 -20.84 42.23 27.28
N GLN A 6 -20.97 42.22 25.96
CA GLN A 6 -22.06 41.54 25.27
C GLN A 6 -21.84 40.05 25.50
N SER A 7 -22.54 39.50 26.49
CA SER A 7 -22.57 38.09 26.82
C SER A 7 -22.81 37.30 25.54
N ILE A 8 -21.85 36.46 25.14
CA ILE A 8 -22.04 35.48 24.08
C ILE A 8 -23.27 34.65 24.47
N PRO A 9 -24.38 34.68 23.72
CA PRO A 9 -25.48 33.78 23.99
C PRO A 9 -25.03 32.40 23.53
N LEU A 10 -24.46 31.60 24.45
CA LEU A 10 -24.35 30.17 24.20
C LEU A 10 -25.76 29.60 24.27
N ASP A 11 -26.39 29.45 23.11
CA ASP A 11 -27.70 28.82 22.99
C ASP A 11 -27.54 27.30 23.13
N LEU A 12 -28.56 26.61 23.65
CA LEU A 12 -28.64 25.14 23.69
C LEU A 12 -28.47 24.52 22.30
N ALA A 13 -28.84 25.27 21.25
CA ALA A 13 -28.62 24.88 19.86
C ALA A 13 -27.14 24.74 19.49
N ASP A 14 -26.25 25.59 20.02
CA ASP A 14 -24.82 25.55 19.73
C ASP A 14 -24.15 24.33 20.38
N PHE A 15 -24.58 23.96 21.59
CA PHE A 15 -24.12 22.74 22.26
C PHE A 15 -24.62 21.48 21.54
N ALA A 16 -25.89 21.46 21.11
CA ALA A 16 -26.45 20.33 20.36
C ALA A 16 -25.76 20.15 18.99
N ALA A 17 -25.40 21.26 18.33
CA ALA A 17 -24.62 21.22 17.09
C ALA A 17 -23.20 20.69 17.32
N LEU A 18 -22.56 21.06 18.43
CA LEU A 18 -21.24 20.56 18.82
C LEU A 18 -21.29 19.05 19.13
N ASP A 19 -22.30 18.59 19.87
CA ASP A 19 -22.49 17.17 20.18
C ASP A 19 -22.74 16.34 18.91
N GLY A 20 -23.55 16.87 17.98
CA GLY A 20 -23.77 16.26 16.67
C GLY A 20 -22.49 16.17 15.84
N LEU A 21 -21.67 17.22 15.82
CA LEU A 21 -20.38 17.24 15.13
C LEU A 21 -19.38 16.26 15.75
N VAL A 22 -19.28 16.23 17.08
CA VAL A 22 -18.41 15.28 17.81
C VAL A 22 -18.85 13.84 17.54
N GLY A 23 -20.15 13.56 17.61
CA GLY A 23 -20.71 12.25 17.26
C GLY A 23 -20.39 11.82 15.83
N PHE A 24 -20.52 12.74 14.86
CA PHE A 24 -20.16 12.49 13.47
C PHE A 24 -18.66 12.22 13.29
N ILE A 25 -17.79 13.03 13.90
CA ILE A 25 -16.32 12.85 13.83
C ILE A 25 -15.92 11.49 14.41
N LEU A 26 -16.48 11.10 15.56
CA LEU A 26 -16.21 9.82 16.18
C LEU A 26 -16.68 8.65 15.32
N ALA A 27 -17.89 8.73 14.76
CA ALA A 27 -18.42 7.70 13.86
C ALA A 27 -17.55 7.55 12.60
N PHE A 28 -17.14 8.67 12.01
CA PHE A 28 -16.23 8.68 10.86
C PHE A 28 -14.88 8.06 11.23
N PHE A 29 -14.30 8.44 12.36
CA PHE A 29 -13.02 7.89 12.83
C PHE A 29 -13.07 6.37 13.03
N VAL A 30 -14.12 5.86 13.67
CA VAL A 30 -14.34 4.41 13.85
C VAL A 30 -14.48 3.70 12.50
N PHE A 31 -15.21 4.29 11.55
CA PHE A 31 -15.34 3.74 10.20
C PHE A 31 -13.99 3.61 9.49
N PHE A 32 -13.12 4.63 9.55
CA PHE A 32 -11.79 4.58 8.95
C PHE A 32 -10.86 3.57 9.63
N ILE A 33 -10.98 3.37 10.94
CA ILE A 33 -10.24 2.31 11.64
C ILE A 33 -10.63 0.94 11.12
N ILE A 34 -11.93 0.64 11.04
CA ILE A 34 -12.42 -0.65 10.55
C ILE A 34 -11.98 -0.87 9.10
N LEU A 35 -12.11 0.16 8.25
CA LEU A 35 -11.68 0.11 6.86
C LEU A 35 -10.16 -0.12 6.74
N GLY A 36 -9.36 0.58 7.56
CA GLY A 36 -7.91 0.42 7.59
C GLY A 36 -7.48 -0.99 7.99
N ILE A 37 -8.14 -1.58 9.00
CA ILE A 37 -7.90 -2.97 9.42
C ILE A 37 -8.25 -3.94 8.30
N ALA A 38 -9.40 -3.76 7.64
CA ALA A 38 -9.81 -4.62 6.52
C ALA A 38 -8.81 -4.58 5.36
N ILE A 39 -8.35 -3.37 4.98
CA ILE A 39 -7.33 -3.19 3.93
C ILE A 39 -5.99 -3.82 4.35
N TYR A 40 -5.58 -3.66 5.61
CA TYR A 40 -4.37 -4.28 6.14
C TYR A 40 -4.41 -5.81 6.04
N ILE A 41 -5.49 -6.43 6.52
CA ILE A 41 -5.66 -7.89 6.45
C ILE A 41 -5.62 -8.36 4.98
N TYR A 42 -6.37 -7.68 4.11
CA TYR A 42 -6.40 -8.00 2.67
C TYR A 42 -5.02 -7.92 2.03
N THR A 43 -4.27 -6.85 2.27
CA THR A 43 -2.93 -6.66 1.69
C THR A 43 -1.93 -7.69 2.23
N SER A 44 -1.94 -7.98 3.53
CA SER A 44 -1.08 -9.02 4.12
C SER A 44 -1.34 -10.40 3.50
N PHE A 45 -2.61 -10.79 3.31
CA PHE A 45 -2.94 -12.05 2.64
C PHE A 45 -2.53 -12.07 1.16
N ALA A 46 -2.69 -10.95 0.45
CA ALA A 46 -2.30 -10.85 -0.94
C ALA A 46 -0.77 -11.00 -1.11
N TYR A 47 0.03 -10.31 -0.31
CA TYR A 47 1.50 -10.45 -0.34
C TYR A 47 1.96 -11.84 0.08
N MET A 48 1.31 -12.47 1.05
CA MET A 48 1.61 -13.86 1.43
C MET A 48 1.37 -14.83 0.27
N SER A 49 0.28 -14.63 -0.48
CA SER A 49 -0.06 -15.45 -1.66
C SER A 49 0.95 -15.22 -2.79
N ILE A 50 1.35 -13.97 -3.03
CA ILE A 50 2.39 -13.61 -4.01
C ILE A 50 3.72 -14.27 -3.62
N ALA A 51 4.17 -14.14 -2.38
CA ALA A 51 5.42 -14.73 -1.90
C ALA A 51 5.44 -16.27 -2.06
N ARG A 52 4.30 -16.93 -1.79
CA ARG A 52 4.15 -18.38 -2.04
C ARG A 52 4.23 -18.73 -3.53
N LYS A 53 3.60 -17.93 -4.39
CA LYS A 53 3.67 -18.10 -5.86
C LYS A 53 5.08 -17.92 -6.41
N THR A 54 5.83 -16.95 -5.89
CA THR A 54 7.21 -16.66 -6.30
C THR A 54 8.25 -17.47 -5.52
N LYS A 55 7.83 -18.45 -4.70
CA LYS A 55 8.69 -19.30 -3.85
C LYS A 55 9.70 -18.49 -3.02
N THR A 56 9.28 -17.32 -2.55
CA THR A 56 10.12 -16.38 -1.81
C THR A 56 9.91 -16.56 -0.31
N GLU A 57 10.92 -17.05 0.40
CA GLU A 57 10.85 -17.28 1.84
C GLU A 57 11.39 -16.12 2.68
N PRO A 58 10.83 -15.85 3.88
CA PRO A 58 9.58 -16.37 4.44
C PRO A 58 8.34 -15.53 4.04
N ALA A 59 7.27 -16.20 3.62
CA ALA A 59 6.01 -15.54 3.25
C ALA A 59 5.29 -14.87 4.45
N GLY A 60 5.58 -15.30 5.68
CA GLY A 60 4.97 -14.77 6.91
C GLY A 60 5.36 -13.32 7.24
N ILE A 61 6.43 -12.79 6.63
CA ILE A 61 6.85 -11.40 6.84
C ILE A 61 5.79 -10.40 6.30
N ALA A 62 4.86 -10.84 5.44
CA ALA A 62 3.78 -10.01 4.91
C ALA A 62 2.88 -9.36 5.99
N TRP A 63 2.86 -9.92 7.19
CA TRP A 63 2.09 -9.38 8.32
C TRP A 63 2.77 -8.19 9.00
N ILE A 64 4.08 -7.97 8.80
CA ILE A 64 4.74 -6.79 9.38
C ILE A 64 4.27 -5.55 8.62
N PRO A 65 3.55 -4.61 9.28
CA PRO A 65 3.07 -3.41 8.61
C PRO A 65 4.24 -2.61 8.02
N LEU A 66 4.04 -1.99 6.84
CA LEU A 66 5.02 -1.18 6.08
C LEU A 66 6.23 -1.98 5.54
N ILE A 67 6.91 -2.71 6.41
CA ILE A 67 8.18 -3.40 6.12
C ILE A 67 7.93 -4.72 5.38
N GLY A 68 6.88 -5.45 5.76
CA GLY A 68 6.58 -6.78 5.25
C GLY A 68 6.40 -6.84 3.73
N PRO A 69 5.42 -6.12 3.18
CA PRO A 69 5.21 -5.98 1.75
C PRO A 69 6.47 -5.54 0.98
N SER A 70 7.17 -4.54 1.52
CA SER A 70 8.37 -3.94 0.92
C SER A 70 9.51 -4.94 0.83
N LEU A 71 9.74 -5.73 1.89
CA LEU A 71 10.80 -6.73 1.95
C LEU A 71 10.49 -7.93 1.03
N ILE A 72 9.23 -8.35 0.95
CA ILE A 72 8.81 -9.38 0.00
C ILE A 72 9.05 -8.89 -1.43
N ALA A 73 8.62 -7.67 -1.75
CA ALA A 73 8.81 -7.09 -3.07
C ALA A 73 10.30 -6.93 -3.42
N SER A 74 11.16 -6.52 -2.48
CA SER A 74 12.61 -6.40 -2.71
C SER A 74 13.26 -7.76 -2.97
N LYS A 75 12.86 -8.80 -2.22
CA LYS A 75 13.35 -10.17 -2.40
C LYS A 75 12.92 -10.75 -3.75
N ILE A 76 11.66 -10.57 -4.14
CA ILE A 76 11.14 -10.99 -5.45
C ILE A 76 11.88 -10.25 -6.58
N ALA A 77 12.11 -8.96 -6.41
CA ALA A 77 12.85 -8.12 -7.35
C ALA A 77 14.37 -8.41 -7.43
N LYS A 78 14.90 -9.25 -6.52
CA LYS A 78 16.33 -9.51 -6.32
C LYS A 78 17.14 -8.21 -6.13
N MET A 79 16.59 -7.25 -5.39
CA MET A 79 17.21 -5.94 -5.16
C MET A 79 17.52 -5.72 -3.67
N HIS A 80 18.48 -4.82 -3.39
CA HIS A 80 18.93 -4.49 -2.04
C HIS A 80 17.78 -3.96 -1.18
N TRP A 81 17.72 -4.38 0.09
CA TRP A 81 16.69 -4.00 1.06
C TRP A 81 16.91 -2.62 1.69
N TRP A 82 18.03 -1.94 1.37
CA TRP A 82 18.42 -0.65 1.96
C TRP A 82 17.34 0.44 1.92
N PRO A 83 16.48 0.58 0.89
CA PRO A 83 15.45 1.61 0.86
C PRO A 83 14.47 1.51 2.03
N ILE A 84 14.31 0.33 2.64
CA ILE A 84 13.49 0.16 3.85
C ILE A 84 14.04 1.00 5.01
N LEU A 85 15.36 1.22 5.10
CA LEU A 85 15.97 2.08 6.12
C LEU A 85 15.56 3.55 5.96
N LEU A 86 15.16 3.98 4.76
CA LEU A 86 14.67 5.33 4.52
C LEU A 86 13.38 5.63 5.29
N LEU A 87 12.61 4.60 5.66
CA LEU A 87 11.42 4.75 6.51
C LEU A 87 11.78 5.26 7.92
N ILE A 88 12.98 4.95 8.43
CA ILE A 88 13.46 5.48 9.74
C ILE A 88 13.70 6.99 9.64
N GLY A 89 14.10 7.46 8.46
CA GLY A 89 14.32 8.88 8.18
C GLY A 89 13.07 9.75 8.33
N PHE A 90 11.87 9.15 8.40
CA PHE A 90 10.60 9.85 8.65
C PHE A 90 10.59 10.65 9.97
N TRP A 91 11.47 10.30 10.91
CA TRP A 91 11.59 11.02 12.17
C TRP A 91 12.39 12.33 12.08
N ILE A 92 13.01 12.63 10.93
CA ILE A 92 13.84 13.83 10.74
C ILE A 92 13.00 14.92 10.04
N PRO A 93 12.48 15.93 10.77
CA PRO A 93 11.78 17.04 10.13
C PRO A 93 12.71 17.69 9.09
N PHE A 94 12.16 18.10 7.94
CA PHE A 94 12.83 18.67 6.75
C PHE A 94 13.46 17.71 5.73
N LEU A 95 14.07 16.58 6.13
CA LEU A 95 14.59 15.59 5.15
C LEU A 95 13.52 14.62 4.64
N ASN A 96 12.38 14.56 5.33
CA ASN A 96 11.27 13.63 5.05
C ASN A 96 10.83 13.60 3.59
N PHE A 97 10.73 14.75 2.92
CA PHE A 97 10.20 14.80 1.55
C PHE A 97 11.11 14.11 0.53
N VAL A 98 12.42 14.36 0.59
CA VAL A 98 13.41 13.74 -0.32
C VAL A 98 13.51 12.24 -0.08
N LEU A 99 13.54 11.83 1.19
CA LEU A 99 13.58 10.42 1.57
C LEU A 99 12.30 9.69 1.15
N PHE A 100 11.15 10.34 1.30
CA PHE A 100 9.85 9.79 0.88
C PHE A 100 9.79 9.60 -0.64
N ILE A 101 10.20 10.59 -1.44
CA ILE A 101 10.23 10.46 -2.90
C ILE A 101 11.17 9.32 -3.29
N THR A 102 12.37 9.28 -2.71
CA THR A 102 13.36 8.24 -3.01
C THR A 102 12.83 6.85 -2.69
N PHE A 103 12.29 6.65 -1.48
CA PHE A 103 11.65 5.40 -1.08
C PHE A 103 10.52 5.01 -2.03
N THR A 104 9.68 5.96 -2.39
CA THR A 104 8.56 5.75 -3.31
C THR A 104 9.06 5.23 -4.66
N VAL A 105 10.06 5.86 -5.27
CA VAL A 105 10.64 5.39 -6.55
C VAL A 105 11.14 3.95 -6.45
N PHE A 106 11.88 3.61 -5.39
CA PHE A 106 12.34 2.23 -5.18
C PHE A 106 11.18 1.25 -4.98
N TYR A 107 10.14 1.65 -4.24
CA TYR A 107 8.94 0.85 -4.03
C TYR A 107 8.23 0.55 -5.36
N PHE A 108 8.08 1.55 -6.22
CA PHE A 108 7.51 1.37 -7.57
C PHE A 108 8.32 0.37 -8.40
N ILE A 109 9.65 0.45 -8.37
CA ILE A 109 10.54 -0.48 -9.09
C ILE A 109 10.41 -1.92 -8.56
N TRP A 110 10.36 -2.10 -7.24
CA TRP A 110 10.15 -3.42 -6.64
C TRP A 110 8.81 -4.01 -7.01
N MET A 111 7.76 -3.20 -6.97
CA MET A 111 6.42 -3.67 -7.29
C MET A 111 6.27 -3.99 -8.78
N TRP A 112 6.89 -3.19 -9.65
CA TRP A 112 6.97 -3.48 -11.08
C TRP A 112 7.58 -4.88 -11.32
N LYS A 113 8.76 -5.15 -10.75
CA LYS A 113 9.41 -6.47 -10.85
C LYS A 113 8.61 -7.58 -10.18
N THR A 114 7.87 -7.28 -9.12
CA THR A 114 6.99 -8.25 -8.46
C THR A 114 5.85 -8.68 -9.38
N PHE A 115 5.22 -7.74 -10.09
CA PHE A 115 4.22 -8.08 -11.10
C PHE A 115 4.81 -8.91 -12.24
N GLU A 116 5.99 -8.55 -12.75
CA GLU A 116 6.68 -9.34 -13.79
C GLU A 116 7.01 -10.76 -13.32
N ALA A 117 7.43 -10.91 -12.06
CA ALA A 117 7.71 -12.21 -11.45
C ALA A 117 6.45 -13.08 -11.29
N VAL A 118 5.26 -12.48 -11.24
CA VAL A 118 3.96 -13.18 -11.21
C VAL A 118 3.38 -13.37 -12.63
N GLY A 119 4.11 -12.93 -13.67
CA GLY A 119 3.67 -13.00 -15.07
C GLY A 119 2.63 -11.94 -15.44
N LYS A 120 2.53 -10.87 -14.66
CA LYS A 120 1.67 -9.70 -14.94
C LYS A 120 2.51 -8.56 -15.50
N PRO A 121 1.92 -7.68 -16.31
CA PRO A 121 2.67 -6.60 -16.89
C PRO A 121 3.02 -5.56 -15.82
N GLY A 122 4.31 -5.24 -15.69
CA GLY A 122 4.80 -4.36 -14.62
C GLY A 122 4.27 -2.92 -14.67
N TRP A 123 3.90 -2.43 -15.86
CA TRP A 123 3.32 -1.09 -16.04
C TRP A 123 1.98 -0.89 -15.31
N TRP A 124 1.33 -1.96 -14.85
CA TRP A 124 0.15 -1.88 -14.01
C TRP A 124 0.37 -1.05 -12.74
N ILE A 125 1.61 -0.98 -12.23
CA ILE A 125 1.93 -0.13 -11.09
C ILE A 125 1.70 1.36 -11.38
N LEU A 126 1.81 1.82 -12.63
CA LEU A 126 1.64 3.24 -12.98
C LEU A 126 0.22 3.75 -12.71
N PHE A 127 -0.79 2.88 -12.78
CA PHE A 127 -2.16 3.25 -12.41
C PHE A 127 -2.30 3.66 -10.94
N SER A 128 -1.39 3.19 -10.07
CA SER A 128 -1.39 3.57 -8.65
C SER A 128 -0.99 5.02 -8.40
N LEU A 129 -0.43 5.73 -9.41
CA LEU A 129 -0.03 7.13 -9.30
C LEU A 129 -1.23 8.09 -9.23
N ILE A 130 -2.41 7.67 -9.70
CA ILE A 130 -3.62 8.49 -9.64
C ILE A 130 -4.08 8.58 -8.18
N PRO A 131 -4.22 9.78 -7.58
CA PRO A 131 -4.67 9.91 -6.20
C PRO A 131 -6.09 9.36 -6.04
N PHE A 132 -6.38 8.77 -4.89
CA PHE A 132 -7.64 8.08 -4.54
C PHE A 132 -7.97 6.86 -5.41
N ALA A 133 -8.22 7.06 -6.71
CA ALA A 133 -8.57 5.98 -7.64
C ALA A 133 -7.43 4.97 -7.79
N GLY A 134 -6.18 5.44 -7.87
CA GLY A 134 -5.02 4.57 -8.01
C GLY A 134 -4.80 3.64 -6.82
N GLN A 135 -5.19 4.04 -5.61
CA GLN A 135 -5.11 3.19 -4.42
C GLN A 135 -6.10 2.02 -4.51
N ILE A 136 -7.34 2.30 -4.92
CA ILE A 136 -8.38 1.28 -5.13
C ILE A 136 -7.95 0.34 -6.26
N ILE A 137 -7.50 0.89 -7.39
CA ILE A 137 -7.00 0.12 -8.53
C ILE A 137 -5.83 -0.75 -8.08
N PHE A 138 -4.88 -0.22 -7.32
CA PHE A 138 -3.74 -0.97 -6.80
C PHE A 138 -4.16 -2.17 -5.95
N LEU A 139 -5.13 -2.02 -5.05
CA LEU A 139 -5.66 -3.13 -4.25
C LEU A 139 -6.27 -4.23 -5.13
N VAL A 140 -7.00 -3.84 -6.18
CA VAL A 140 -7.56 -4.78 -7.17
C VAL A 140 -6.43 -5.49 -7.92
N LEU A 141 -5.45 -4.74 -8.44
CA LEU A 141 -4.30 -5.30 -9.17
C LEU A 141 -3.46 -6.24 -8.30
N LEU A 142 -3.27 -5.90 -7.03
CA LEU A 142 -2.59 -6.73 -6.04
C LEU A 142 -3.35 -8.05 -5.81
N GLY A 143 -4.68 -7.98 -5.71
CA GLY A 143 -5.54 -9.17 -5.63
C GLY A 143 -5.47 -10.03 -6.89
N VAL A 144 -5.48 -9.41 -8.08
CA VAL A 144 -5.30 -10.10 -9.35
C VAL A 144 -3.93 -10.78 -9.43
N ALA A 145 -2.86 -10.13 -8.96
CA ALA A 145 -1.55 -10.76 -8.88
C ALA A 145 -1.54 -11.94 -7.88
N ALA A 146 -2.12 -11.73 -6.70
CA ALA A 146 -2.20 -12.74 -5.65
C ALA A 146 -3.00 -13.98 -6.07
N TRP A 147 -4.16 -13.82 -6.72
CA TRP A 147 -5.12 -14.91 -6.94
C TRP A 147 -5.41 -15.26 -8.40
N SER A 148 -4.98 -14.50 -9.40
CA SER A 148 -5.22 -14.93 -10.80
C SER A 148 -4.48 -16.22 -11.15
N ASN A 149 -5.13 -17.06 -11.96
CA ASN A 149 -4.63 -18.37 -12.36
C ASN A 149 -3.36 -18.24 -13.22
N SER A 150 -2.31 -18.95 -12.80
CA SER A 150 -0.96 -18.97 -13.35
C SER A 150 -0.82 -19.74 -14.67
N GLN A 151 -1.88 -19.83 -15.47
CA GLN A 151 -1.89 -20.50 -16.79
C GLN A 151 -0.76 -19.97 -17.71
N GLN A 152 -0.39 -18.68 -17.58
CA GLN A 152 0.72 -18.08 -18.34
C GLN A 152 2.11 -18.57 -17.93
N MET A 153 2.32 -19.04 -16.68
CA MET A 153 3.63 -19.53 -16.23
C MET A 153 3.93 -20.95 -16.68
N GLN A 154 2.91 -21.78 -16.93
CA GLN A 154 3.09 -23.13 -17.47
C GLN A 154 3.31 -23.13 -19.00
N ALA A 155 2.75 -22.14 -19.70
CA ALA A 155 2.90 -21.99 -21.15
C ALA A 155 4.30 -21.51 -21.60
N SER A 156 5.06 -20.84 -20.73
CA SER A 156 6.42 -20.38 -21.05
C SER A 156 7.49 -21.45 -20.75
N SER A 157 7.27 -22.34 -19.78
CA SER A 157 8.17 -23.48 -19.49
C SER A 157 7.97 -24.67 -20.42
N SER A 158 6.83 -24.76 -21.11
CA SER A 158 6.54 -25.84 -22.07
C SER A 158 7.04 -25.55 -23.49
N ARG A 159 7.54 -24.34 -23.77
CA ARG A 159 8.17 -24.06 -25.05
C ARG A 159 9.53 -24.76 -25.09
N PRO A 160 9.74 -25.74 -25.99
CA PRO A 160 11.06 -26.33 -26.16
C PRO A 160 12.03 -25.23 -26.53
N VAL A 161 13.15 -25.14 -25.79
CA VAL A 161 14.26 -24.23 -26.11
C VAL A 161 14.72 -24.58 -27.51
N ARG A 162 14.30 -23.79 -28.51
CA ARG A 162 14.74 -23.93 -29.89
C ARG A 162 16.22 -23.60 -29.92
N ARG A 163 17.07 -24.61 -29.72
CA ARG A 163 18.52 -24.52 -29.92
C ARG A 163 18.73 -24.00 -31.33
N LYS A 164 19.27 -22.79 -31.47
CA LYS A 164 19.78 -22.30 -32.75
C LYS A 164 20.91 -23.25 -33.16
N SER A 165 20.70 -24.02 -34.23
CA SER A 165 21.80 -24.68 -34.93
C SER A 165 22.67 -23.60 -35.55
N LYS A 166 23.99 -23.81 -35.46
CA LYS A 166 25.05 -22.93 -35.92
C LYS A 166 24.88 -22.49 -37.37
#